data_AF-A0A2H5VCC4-F1
#
_entry.id   AF-A0A2H5VCC4-F1
#
_cell.length_a   1.000
_cell.length_b   1.000
_cell.length_c   1.000
_cell.angle_alpha   90.00
_cell.angle_beta   90.00
_cell.angle_gamma   90.00
#
_symmetry.space_group_name_H-M   'P 1'
#
loop_
_entity.id
_entity.type
_entity.pdbx_description
1 polymer ?
#
loop_
_entity_poly.entity_id
_entity_poly.type
_entity_poly.pdbx_seq_one_letter_code
_entity_poly.pdbx_strand_id
1 'polypeptide(L)'
;MGFGLALLANYLGLSMAIGAFLMGMMIASSPRASVITEKVVPLRDLFGTVFFISIGMLISLNAILDNLIISLPIVVIAILSKFIGNFIATSIVGYGRDSASTVGIMMMPRGELSFVMAKQGIDLNATRESMMPITMLVSLASIFVVPLFSRALPTIVDPRSIIPIRLLNMLEAPARVTRGILQNVQQKDSALKVGRIFSRLLINMAIIVAMITIVLLSDGLISLLYNTFSSLKILPYNIFKIVFMIGAVAYPLLNILGRAGEITDAIFEEVQRRIVRYPVITRKMDHLHRVIRNTVLSIVVLIVTSFVIPSLAFGNMDIVLPASIAAVVIFVYLLLDTFIVVNRRIEKSLIDILVKDDGNDT
;
A
#
# COMPACT_ATOMS: atom_id res chain seq x y z
N MET A 1 27.56 10.25 6.21
CA MET A 1 27.01 9.02 5.62
C MET A 1 25.50 9.11 5.37
N GLY A 2 24.66 9.47 6.35
CA GLY A 2 23.20 9.64 6.15
C GLY A 2 22.82 10.62 5.02
N PHE A 3 23.40 11.82 5.00
CA PHE A 3 23.22 12.76 3.89
C PHE A 3 23.69 12.21 2.54
N GLY A 4 24.77 11.43 2.53
CA GLY A 4 25.29 10.82 1.30
C GLY A 4 24.33 9.79 0.72
N LEU A 5 23.74 8.93 1.57
CA LEU A 5 22.76 7.94 1.11
C LEU A 5 21.44 8.60 0.68
N ALA A 6 21.03 9.69 1.35
CA ALA A 6 19.86 10.48 0.96
C ALA A 6 20.06 11.17 -0.40
N LEU A 7 21.24 11.77 -0.64
CA LEU A 7 21.58 12.37 -1.93
C LEU A 7 21.65 11.33 -3.06
N LEU A 8 22.22 10.15 -2.76
CA LEU A 8 22.25 9.05 -3.72
C LEU A 8 20.84 8.53 -4.02
N ALA A 9 19.96 8.42 -3.02
CA ALA A 9 18.56 8.09 -3.24
C ALA A 9 17.87 9.12 -4.16
N ASN A 10 18.08 10.42 -3.91
CA ASN A 10 17.54 11.48 -4.76
C ASN A 10 18.08 11.41 -6.20
N TYR A 11 19.37 11.14 -6.38
CA TYR A 11 19.99 10.97 -7.70
C TYR A 11 19.38 9.77 -8.47
N LEU A 12 18.96 8.73 -7.76
CA LEU A 12 18.27 7.57 -8.32
C LEU A 12 16.75 7.77 -8.50
N GLY A 13 16.22 8.97 -8.24
CA GLY A 13 14.79 9.28 -8.33
C GLY A 13 13.94 8.73 -7.17
N LEU A 14 14.57 8.31 -6.07
CA LEU A 14 13.90 7.89 -4.84
C LEU A 14 13.79 9.06 -3.86
N SER A 15 12.84 9.01 -2.93
CA SER A 15 12.75 10.02 -1.87
C SER A 15 14.01 10.01 -0.99
N MET A 16 14.52 11.20 -0.66
CA MET A 16 15.61 11.39 0.30
C MET A 16 15.34 10.70 1.64
N ALA A 17 14.07 10.62 2.05
CA ALA A 17 13.64 9.92 3.28
C ALA A 17 13.97 8.42 3.24
N ILE A 18 13.86 7.76 2.08
CA ILE A 18 14.19 6.34 1.91
C ILE A 18 15.69 6.13 2.10
N GLY A 19 16.53 6.99 1.52
CA GLY A 19 17.99 6.92 1.69
C GLY A 19 18.41 7.14 3.15
N ALA A 20 17.81 8.13 3.83
CA ALA A 20 18.06 8.36 5.25
C ALA A 20 17.60 7.17 6.13
N PHE A 21 16.44 6.58 5.82
CA PHE A 21 15.91 5.41 6.53
C PHE A 21 16.80 4.17 6.37
N LEU A 22 17.26 3.89 5.15
CA LEU A 22 18.19 2.79 4.87
C LEU A 22 19.48 2.93 5.68
N MET A 23 20.06 4.13 5.71
CA MET A 23 21.24 4.39 6.53
C MET A 23 20.96 4.15 8.01
N GLY A 24 19.79 4.59 8.51
CA GLY A 24 19.35 4.34 9.88
C GLY A 24 19.28 2.85 10.23
N MET A 25 18.72 2.03 9.33
CA MET A 25 18.69 0.57 9.51
C MET A 25 20.08 -0.07 9.50
N MET A 26 20.98 0.41 8.62
CA MET A 26 22.37 -0.05 8.61
C MET A 26 23.09 0.30 9.92
N ILE A 27 22.89 1.51 10.44
CA ILE A 27 23.44 1.94 11.73
C ILE A 27 22.86 1.11 12.88
N ALA A 28 21.56 0.80 12.86
CA ALA A 28 20.91 -0.02 13.88
C ALA A 28 21.47 -1.45 13.96
N SER A 29 22.06 -1.94 12.86
CA SER A 29 22.70 -3.25 12.78
C SER A 29 24.17 -3.24 13.24
N SER A 30 24.71 -2.06 13.59
CA SER A 30 26.10 -1.90 14.04
C SER A 30 26.23 -2.17 15.54
N PRO A 31 27.36 -2.75 16.01
CA PRO A 31 27.65 -2.89 17.44
C PRO A 31 27.64 -1.58 18.23
N ARG A 32 27.79 -0.43 17.56
CA ARG A 32 27.83 0.92 18.16
C ARG A 32 26.53 1.71 17.96
N ALA A 33 25.43 1.06 17.59
CA ALA A 33 24.15 1.72 17.30
C ALA A 33 23.67 2.65 18.43
N SER A 34 23.80 2.23 19.69
CA SER A 34 23.38 3.02 20.85
C SER A 34 24.13 4.36 20.95
N VAL A 35 25.46 4.32 20.86
CA VAL A 35 26.33 5.50 20.93
C VAL A 35 26.06 6.46 19.76
N ILE A 36 25.85 5.92 18.56
CA ILE A 36 25.52 6.73 17.38
C ILE A 36 24.15 7.37 17.56
N THR A 37 23.16 6.63 18.07
CA THR A 37 21.81 7.12 18.30
C THR A 37 21.81 8.28 19.29
N GLU A 38 22.52 8.15 20.41
CA GLU A 38 22.63 9.19 21.43
C GLU A 38 23.23 10.50 20.86
N LYS A 39 24.22 10.39 19.97
CA LYS A 39 24.81 11.56 19.28
C LYS A 39 23.90 12.16 18.20
N VAL A 40 23.03 11.36 17.59
CA VAL A 40 22.14 11.79 16.50
C VAL A 40 20.83 12.38 17.04
N VAL A 41 20.38 12.00 18.24
CA VAL A 41 19.14 12.51 18.85
C VAL A 41 19.08 14.05 18.90
N PRO A 42 20.10 14.79 19.37
CA PRO A 42 20.07 16.25 19.37
C PRO A 42 19.96 16.86 17.96
N LEU A 43 20.63 16.24 16.97
CA LEU A 43 20.54 16.65 15.56
C LEU A 43 19.13 16.40 15.00
N ARG A 44 18.54 15.24 15.31
CA ARG A 44 17.16 14.92 14.95
C ARG A 44 16.19 15.95 15.52
N ASP A 45 16.36 16.33 16.78
CA ASP A 45 15.46 17.28 17.44
C ASP A 45 15.63 18.70 16.87
N LEU A 46 16.86 19.12 16.58
CA LEU A 46 17.14 20.39 15.91
C LEU A 46 16.56 20.44 14.49
N PHE A 47 16.87 19.45 13.65
CA PHE A 47 16.36 19.39 12.28
C PHE A 47 14.84 19.21 12.24
N GLY A 48 14.28 18.42 13.15
CA GLY A 48 12.83 18.28 13.31
C GLY A 48 12.18 19.62 13.64
N THR A 49 12.76 20.37 14.58
CA THR A 49 12.27 21.71 14.94
C THR A 49 12.33 22.67 13.76
N VAL A 50 13.46 22.75 13.07
CA VAL A 50 13.62 23.61 11.88
C VAL A 50 12.64 23.21 10.78
N PHE A 51 12.49 21.90 10.51
CA PHE A 51 11.55 21.39 9.52
C PHE A 51 10.10 21.79 9.82
N PHE A 52 9.65 21.62 11.06
CA PHE A 52 8.29 22.01 11.46
C PHE A 52 8.09 23.53 11.44
N ILE A 53 9.10 24.33 11.81
CA ILE A 53 9.05 25.79 11.67
C ILE A 53 8.95 26.19 10.19
N SER A 54 9.79 25.61 9.32
CA SER A 54 9.77 25.90 7.88
C SER A 54 8.43 25.53 7.24
N ILE A 55 7.86 24.37 7.57
CA ILE A 55 6.52 24.00 7.12
C ILE A 55 5.48 24.96 7.68
N GLY A 56 5.58 25.33 8.95
CA GLY A 56 4.68 26.32 9.56
C GLY A 56 4.71 27.67 8.85
N MET A 57 5.89 28.15 8.44
CA MET A 57 6.05 29.40 7.70
C MET A 57 5.52 29.35 6.27
N LEU A 58 5.46 28.15 5.66
CA LEU A 58 4.83 27.95 4.35
C LEU A 58 3.30 28.05 4.41
N ILE A 59 2.71 27.94 5.61
CA ILE A 59 1.26 28.00 5.80
C ILE A 59 0.79 29.46 5.82
N SER A 60 0.06 29.85 4.78
CA SER A 60 -0.68 31.11 4.77
C SER A 60 -2.04 30.91 5.45
N LEU A 61 -2.22 31.51 6.63
CA LEU A 61 -3.49 31.48 7.37
C LEU A 61 -4.63 32.11 6.56
N ASN A 62 -4.36 33.21 5.85
CA ASN A 62 -5.36 33.88 5.02
C ASN A 62 -5.86 32.96 3.90
N ALA A 63 -4.94 32.27 3.20
CA ALA A 63 -5.31 31.35 2.14
C ALA A 63 -6.12 30.13 2.64
N ILE A 64 -5.92 29.72 3.89
CA ILE A 64 -6.73 28.68 4.54
C ILE A 64 -8.13 29.21 4.85
N LEU A 65 -8.23 30.42 5.42
CA LEU A 65 -9.51 31.03 5.78
C LEU A 65 -10.39 31.27 4.55
N ASP A 66 -9.79 31.72 3.45
CA ASP A 66 -10.50 31.94 2.18
C ASP A 66 -11.07 30.63 1.58
N ASN A 67 -10.44 29.49 1.88
CA ASN A 67 -10.85 28.17 1.39
C ASN A 67 -11.51 27.30 2.47
N LEU A 68 -11.88 27.88 3.62
CA LEU A 68 -12.26 27.12 4.81
C LEU A 68 -13.46 26.19 4.56
N ILE A 69 -14.47 26.71 3.84
CA ILE A 69 -15.71 25.99 3.51
C ILE A 69 -15.42 24.70 2.71
N ILE A 70 -14.49 24.75 1.76
CA ILE A 70 -14.13 23.61 0.90
C ILE A 70 -13.15 22.68 1.65
N SER A 71 -12.25 23.25 2.44
CA SER A 71 -11.20 22.50 3.13
C SER A 71 -11.75 21.64 4.27
N LEU A 72 -12.78 22.09 4.99
CA LEU A 72 -13.32 21.39 6.16
C LEU A 72 -13.83 19.96 5.85
N PRO A 73 -14.70 19.73 4.85
CA PRO A 73 -15.12 18.36 4.49
C PRO A 73 -13.93 17.51 4.02
N ILE A 74 -12.95 18.10 3.32
CA ILE A 74 -11.75 17.37 2.87
C ILE A 74 -10.92 16.91 4.07
N VAL A 75 -10.72 17.77 5.08
CA VAL A 75 -10.03 17.41 6.34
C VAL A 75 -10.73 16.24 7.02
N VAL A 76 -12.05 16.32 7.18
CA VAL A 76 -12.84 15.26 7.83
C VAL A 76 -12.72 13.94 7.07
N ILE A 77 -12.94 13.96 5.75
CA ILE A 77 -12.83 12.76 4.91
C ILE A 77 -11.40 12.21 4.95
N ALA A 78 -10.38 13.06 4.86
CA ALA A 78 -8.98 12.68 4.86
C ALA A 78 -8.55 11.96 6.14
N ILE A 79 -9.04 12.43 7.29
CA ILE A 79 -8.74 11.87 8.61
C ILE A 79 -9.52 10.57 8.83
N LEU A 80 -10.84 10.59 8.58
CA LEU A 80 -11.69 9.43 8.80
C LEU A 80 -11.33 8.26 7.89
N SER A 81 -11.10 8.52 6.59
CA SER A 81 -10.71 7.48 5.63
C SER A 81 -9.42 6.77 6.06
N LYS A 82 -8.41 7.51 6.52
CA LYS A 82 -7.14 6.93 6.99
C LYS A 82 -7.33 6.13 8.27
N PHE A 83 -8.07 6.65 9.23
CA PHE A 83 -8.33 5.91 10.47
C PHE A 83 -9.10 4.62 10.22
N ILE A 84 -10.23 4.71 9.51
CA ILE A 84 -11.10 3.57 9.21
C ILE A 84 -10.34 2.54 8.37
N GLY A 85 -9.61 2.96 7.34
CA GLY A 85 -8.84 2.07 6.48
C GLY A 85 -7.79 1.27 7.26
N ASN A 86 -7.01 1.95 8.10
CA ASN A 86 -5.98 1.31 8.92
C ASN A 86 -6.58 0.45 10.04
N PHE A 87 -7.69 0.88 10.65
CA PHE A 87 -8.41 0.12 11.66
C PHE A 87 -8.95 -1.20 11.08
N ILE A 88 -9.61 -1.14 9.92
CA ILE A 88 -10.14 -2.31 9.22
C ILE A 88 -8.99 -3.24 8.81
N ALA A 89 -7.95 -2.70 8.17
CA ALA A 89 -6.80 -3.50 7.73
C ALA A 89 -6.15 -4.25 8.91
N THR A 90 -5.90 -3.56 10.01
CA THR A 90 -5.28 -4.14 11.20
C THR A 90 -6.18 -5.17 11.88
N SER A 91 -7.51 -4.92 11.90
CA SER A 91 -8.49 -5.86 12.43
C SER A 91 -8.57 -7.15 11.59
N ILE A 92 -8.57 -7.04 10.26
CA ILE A 92 -8.58 -8.20 9.35
C ILE A 92 -7.33 -9.07 9.55
N VAL A 93 -6.19 -8.45 9.82
CA VAL A 93 -4.93 -9.14 10.11
C VAL A 93 -4.95 -9.85 11.48
N GLY A 94 -5.98 -9.64 12.28
CA GLY A 94 -6.15 -10.38 13.53
C GLY A 94 -5.68 -9.65 14.76
N TYR A 95 -5.21 -8.42 14.66
CA TYR A 95 -4.85 -7.66 15.85
C TYR A 95 -6.11 -7.24 16.64
N GLY A 96 -5.96 -7.14 17.96
CA GLY A 96 -7.06 -6.75 18.85
C GLY A 96 -7.52 -5.32 18.58
N ARG A 97 -8.72 -4.97 19.07
CA ARG A 97 -9.35 -3.65 18.88
C ARG A 97 -8.46 -2.50 19.36
N ASP A 98 -7.74 -2.72 20.46
CA ASP A 98 -6.77 -1.77 21.02
C ASP A 98 -5.60 -1.52 20.07
N SER A 99 -5.00 -2.58 19.53
CA SER A 99 -3.94 -2.46 18.53
C SER A 99 -4.44 -1.84 17.22
N ALA A 100 -5.62 -2.23 16.75
CA ALA A 100 -6.20 -1.70 15.52
C ALA A 100 -6.55 -0.20 15.61
N SER A 101 -7.09 0.24 16.75
CA SER A 101 -7.37 1.66 17.00
C SER A 101 -6.08 2.46 17.19
N THR A 102 -5.10 1.91 17.90
CA THR A 102 -3.76 2.51 18.02
C THR A 102 -3.12 2.71 16.65
N VAL A 103 -3.09 1.68 15.79
CA VAL A 103 -2.54 1.79 14.44
C VAL A 103 -3.34 2.79 13.61
N GLY A 104 -4.67 2.76 13.71
CA GLY A 104 -5.56 3.72 13.05
C GLY A 104 -5.21 5.18 13.36
N ILE A 105 -5.00 5.49 14.64
CA ILE A 105 -4.66 6.85 15.11
C ILE A 105 -3.23 7.22 14.74
N MET A 106 -2.26 6.36 15.00
CA MET A 106 -0.84 6.67 14.77
C MET A 106 -0.51 6.83 13.28
N MET A 107 -1.31 6.24 12.39
CA MET A 107 -1.18 6.39 10.95
C MET A 107 -2.01 7.54 10.37
N MET A 108 -2.85 8.25 11.14
CA MET A 108 -3.64 9.39 10.65
C MET A 108 -2.80 10.53 10.06
N PRO A 109 -1.67 10.96 10.68
CA PRO A 109 -0.90 12.10 10.21
C PRO A 109 -0.50 11.98 8.74
N ARG A 110 -0.60 13.10 8.03
CA ARG A 110 -0.02 13.29 6.70
C ARG A 110 1.23 14.16 6.81
N GLY A 111 2.27 13.79 6.09
CA GLY A 111 3.59 14.42 6.15
C GLY A 111 3.95 15.19 4.88
N GLU A 112 5.23 15.54 4.79
CA GLU A 112 5.87 16.30 3.68
C GLU A 112 5.48 15.86 2.27
N LEU A 113 5.31 14.55 2.06
CA LEU A 113 5.02 13.99 0.76
C LEU A 113 3.69 14.49 0.19
N SER A 114 2.72 14.81 1.05
CA SER A 114 1.45 15.41 0.60
C SER A 114 1.66 16.81 0.02
N PHE A 115 2.59 17.61 0.58
CA PHE A 115 2.91 18.94 0.06
C PHE A 115 3.69 18.87 -1.25
N VAL A 116 4.65 17.96 -1.33
CA VAL A 116 5.42 17.74 -2.57
C VAL A 116 4.48 17.33 -3.70
N MET A 117 3.54 16.41 -3.44
CA MET A 117 2.56 15.98 -4.44
C MET A 117 1.59 17.10 -4.82
N ALA A 118 1.09 17.88 -3.86
CA ALA A 118 0.22 19.02 -4.14
C ALA A 118 0.93 20.09 -4.98
N LYS A 119 2.18 20.41 -4.64
CA LYS A 119 3.01 21.35 -5.41
C LYS A 119 3.26 20.83 -6.82
N GLN A 120 3.67 19.57 -6.97
CA GLN A 120 3.87 18.95 -8.27
C GLN A 120 2.59 18.98 -9.13
N GLY A 121 1.43 18.75 -8.51
CA GLY A 121 0.14 18.85 -9.20
C GLY A 121 -0.19 20.25 -9.68
N ILE A 122 0.20 21.29 -8.93
CA ILE A 122 0.07 22.70 -9.32
C ILE A 122 1.04 23.03 -10.45
N ASP A 123 2.31 22.64 -10.30
CA ASP A 123 3.36 22.90 -11.30
C ASP A 123 3.02 22.25 -12.66
N LEU A 124 2.32 21.11 -12.63
CA LEU A 124 1.82 20.40 -13.83
C LEU A 124 0.46 20.90 -14.33
N ASN A 125 -0.13 21.94 -13.72
CA ASN A 125 -1.50 22.41 -13.98
C ASN A 125 -2.58 21.31 -13.85
N ALA A 126 -2.29 20.21 -13.14
CA ALA A 126 -3.23 19.13 -12.87
C ALA A 126 -4.20 19.49 -11.73
N THR A 127 -3.81 20.41 -10.86
CA THR A 127 -4.60 20.86 -9.72
C THR A 127 -4.60 22.38 -9.59
N ARG A 128 -5.62 22.93 -8.92
CA ARG A 128 -5.72 24.37 -8.64
C ARG A 128 -4.74 24.81 -7.56
N GLU A 129 -4.31 26.07 -7.59
CA GLU A 129 -3.43 26.66 -6.56
C GLU A 129 -4.01 26.57 -5.14
N SER A 130 -5.35 26.59 -5.01
CA SER A 130 -6.04 26.39 -3.73
C SER A 130 -5.81 25.02 -3.10
N MET A 131 -5.27 24.04 -3.84
CA MET A 131 -4.99 22.70 -3.32
C MET A 131 -3.82 22.68 -2.33
N MET A 132 -2.87 23.62 -2.46
CA MET A 132 -1.75 23.75 -1.54
C MET A 132 -2.20 24.12 -0.12
N PRO A 133 -2.94 25.23 0.11
CA PRO A 133 -3.42 25.58 1.44
C PRO A 133 -4.40 24.54 2.02
N ILE A 134 -5.22 23.89 1.18
CA ILE A 134 -6.10 22.80 1.62
C ILE A 134 -5.27 21.61 2.14
N THR A 135 -4.24 21.19 1.39
CA THR A 135 -3.38 20.05 1.78
C THR A 135 -2.58 20.35 3.05
N MET A 136 -2.16 21.61 3.22
CA MET A 136 -1.56 22.12 4.45
C MET A 136 -2.50 22.02 5.64
N LEU A 137 -3.73 22.50 5.50
CA LEU A 137 -4.73 22.40 6.57
C LEU A 137 -4.99 20.94 6.95
N VAL A 138 -5.16 20.05 5.97
CA VAL A 138 -5.37 18.61 6.20
C VAL A 138 -4.21 18.01 7.00
N SER A 139 -2.98 18.30 6.61
CA SER A 139 -1.80 17.75 7.26
C SER A 139 -1.65 18.29 8.68
N LEU A 140 -1.81 19.61 8.87
CA LEU A 140 -1.77 20.25 10.18
C LEU A 140 -2.87 19.70 11.10
N ALA A 141 -4.11 19.69 10.63
CA ALA A 141 -5.24 19.15 11.37
C ALA A 141 -5.03 17.68 11.75
N SER A 142 -4.50 16.86 10.84
CA SER A 142 -4.23 15.43 11.12
C SER A 142 -3.20 15.24 12.25
N ILE A 143 -2.21 16.13 12.36
CA ILE A 143 -1.21 16.10 13.45
C ILE A 143 -1.86 16.48 14.79
N PHE A 144 -2.68 17.52 14.81
CA PHE A 144 -3.38 17.96 16.02
C PHE A 144 -4.47 16.98 16.49
N VAL A 145 -5.06 16.23 15.56
CA VAL A 145 -6.12 15.27 15.87
C VAL A 145 -5.58 14.02 16.58
N VAL A 146 -4.32 13.63 16.34
CA VAL A 146 -3.70 12.47 17.00
C VAL A 146 -3.77 12.53 18.54
N PRO A 147 -3.25 13.56 19.24
CA PRO A 147 -3.31 13.58 20.69
C PRO A 147 -4.75 13.62 21.24
N LEU A 148 -5.69 14.21 20.51
CA LEU A 148 -7.11 14.22 20.88
C LEU A 148 -7.72 12.81 20.79
N PHE A 149 -7.46 12.11 19.69
CA PHE A 149 -7.93 10.74 19.47
C PHE A 149 -7.23 9.74 20.39
N SER A 150 -5.95 9.91 20.67
CA SER A 150 -5.20 9.07 21.61
C SER A 150 -5.77 9.17 23.03
N ARG A 151 -6.26 10.34 23.44
CA ARG A 151 -6.98 10.49 24.73
C ARG A 151 -8.36 9.83 24.73
N ALA A 152 -9.02 9.75 23.57
CA ALA A 152 -10.31 9.09 23.40
C ALA A 152 -10.18 7.57 23.14
N LEU A 153 -8.95 7.05 23.00
CA LEU A 153 -8.67 5.63 22.76
C LEU A 153 -9.35 4.69 23.76
N PRO A 154 -9.37 4.96 25.08
CA PRO A 154 -10.05 4.09 26.05
C PRO A 154 -11.56 3.96 25.77
N THR A 155 -12.19 5.01 25.25
CA THR A 155 -13.63 5.05 24.91
C THR A 155 -13.93 4.31 23.61
N ILE A 156 -13.00 4.32 22.65
CA ILE A 156 -13.13 3.60 21.37
C ILE A 156 -12.93 2.08 21.56
N VAL A 157 -12.10 1.70 22.53
CA VAL A 157 -11.73 0.31 22.84
C VAL A 157 -12.76 -0.39 23.76
N ASP A 158 -13.64 0.37 24.42
CA ASP A 158 -14.65 -0.17 25.34
C ASP A 158 -15.55 -1.24 24.64
N PRO A 159 -15.74 -2.44 25.24
CA PRO A 159 -16.67 -3.46 24.74
C PRO A 159 -18.09 -2.97 24.46
N ARG A 160 -18.53 -1.86 25.07
CA ARG A 160 -19.84 -1.21 24.84
C ARG A 160 -19.84 -0.16 23.70
N SER A 161 -18.79 -0.13 22.88
CA SER A 161 -18.53 0.89 21.85
C SER A 161 -19.70 1.19 20.91
N ILE A 162 -19.71 2.43 20.38
CA ILE A 162 -20.59 3.00 19.34
C ILE A 162 -20.61 2.18 18.02
N ILE A 163 -19.62 1.31 17.80
CA ILE A 163 -19.52 0.51 16.58
C ILE A 163 -20.51 -0.66 16.65
N PRO A 164 -21.41 -0.81 15.65
CA PRO A 164 -22.41 -1.88 15.68
C PRO A 164 -21.75 -3.26 15.72
N ILE A 165 -22.21 -4.11 16.65
CA ILE A 165 -21.70 -5.47 16.92
C ILE A 165 -21.60 -6.32 15.64
N ARG A 166 -22.51 -6.11 14.68
CA ARG A 166 -22.48 -6.80 13.37
C ARG A 166 -21.19 -6.52 12.58
N LEU A 167 -20.75 -5.27 12.51
CA LEU A 167 -19.53 -4.90 11.80
C LEU A 167 -18.29 -5.49 12.49
N LEU A 168 -18.35 -5.57 13.82
CA LEU A 168 -17.31 -6.19 14.61
C LEU A 168 -17.18 -7.69 14.33
N ASN A 169 -18.29 -8.41 14.34
CA ASN A 169 -18.32 -9.84 14.07
C ASN A 169 -17.84 -10.16 12.64
N MET A 170 -18.10 -9.27 11.68
CA MET A 170 -17.58 -9.38 10.31
C MET A 170 -16.06 -9.18 10.22
N LEU A 171 -15.47 -8.36 11.09
CA LEU A 171 -14.01 -8.16 11.18
C LEU A 171 -13.33 -9.27 12.00
N GLU A 172 -14.00 -9.86 12.97
CA GLU A 172 -13.44 -10.91 13.84
C GLU A 172 -13.30 -12.29 13.15
N ALA A 173 -14.10 -12.57 12.12
CA ALA A 173 -13.99 -13.80 11.35
C ALA A 173 -12.63 -13.93 10.62
N PRO A 174 -12.18 -12.96 9.80
CA PRO A 174 -10.84 -13.00 9.22
C PRO A 174 -9.75 -12.86 10.30
N ALA A 175 -10.01 -12.07 11.35
CA ALA A 175 -9.06 -11.89 12.45
C ALA A 175 -8.65 -13.19 13.15
N ARG A 176 -9.61 -14.11 13.36
CA ARG A 176 -9.35 -15.42 14.01
C ARG A 176 -8.48 -16.33 13.17
N VAL A 177 -8.72 -16.36 11.85
CA VAL A 177 -7.90 -17.14 10.91
C VAL A 177 -6.48 -16.58 10.89
N THR A 178 -6.33 -15.25 10.78
CA THR A 178 -5.00 -14.64 10.73
C THR A 178 -4.26 -14.75 12.06
N ARG A 179 -4.93 -14.62 13.21
CA ARG A 179 -4.33 -14.88 14.55
C ARG A 179 -3.82 -16.32 14.69
N GLY A 180 -4.61 -17.29 14.23
CA GLY A 180 -4.22 -18.70 14.22
C GLY A 180 -2.98 -18.97 13.35
N ILE A 181 -2.80 -18.20 12.28
CA ILE A 181 -1.58 -18.25 11.46
C ILE A 181 -0.43 -17.53 12.18
N LEU A 182 -0.64 -16.32 12.69
CA LEU A 182 0.41 -15.47 13.28
C LEU A 182 1.04 -16.06 14.55
N GLN A 183 0.23 -16.61 15.45
CA GLN A 183 0.73 -17.23 16.70
C GLN A 183 1.54 -18.49 16.44
N ASN A 184 1.24 -19.20 15.35
CA ASN A 184 1.99 -20.38 14.95
C ASN A 184 3.29 -20.01 14.20
N VAL A 185 3.39 -18.83 13.57
CA VAL A 185 4.58 -18.36 12.82
C VAL A 185 5.81 -18.09 13.72
N GLN A 186 5.68 -18.22 15.04
CA GLN A 186 6.79 -18.08 16.00
C GLN A 186 7.76 -19.28 16.04
N GLN A 187 7.88 -20.03 14.93
CA GLN A 187 8.90 -21.07 14.71
C GLN A 187 9.81 -20.64 13.54
N LYS A 188 11.10 -20.48 13.86
CA LYS A 188 12.13 -19.72 13.11
C LYS A 188 12.31 -20.11 11.62
N ASP A 189 11.98 -21.34 11.24
CA ASP A 189 12.26 -21.87 9.90
C ASP A 189 11.24 -21.47 8.82
N SER A 190 10.00 -21.17 9.21
CA SER A 190 8.91 -20.84 8.26
C SER A 190 8.90 -19.36 7.87
N ALA A 191 9.27 -18.47 8.80
CA ALA A 191 9.47 -17.04 8.53
C ALA A 191 10.58 -16.80 7.48
N LEU A 192 11.60 -17.67 7.43
CA LEU A 192 12.70 -17.60 6.46
C LEU A 192 12.29 -18.03 5.04
N LYS A 193 11.30 -18.91 4.89
CA LYS A 193 10.75 -19.31 3.58
C LYS A 193 9.80 -18.24 3.02
N VAL A 194 8.86 -17.76 3.84
CA VAL A 194 7.95 -16.66 3.47
C VAL A 194 8.75 -15.38 3.20
N GLY A 195 9.76 -15.10 4.02
CA GLY A 195 10.69 -13.99 3.80
C GLY A 195 11.40 -14.08 2.45
N ARG A 196 11.94 -15.25 2.08
CA ARG A 196 12.57 -15.43 0.76
C ARG A 196 11.61 -15.23 -0.41
N ILE A 197 10.37 -15.70 -0.29
CA ILE A 197 9.32 -15.51 -1.29
C ILE A 197 8.99 -14.02 -1.42
N PHE A 198 8.79 -13.33 -0.30
CA PHE A 198 8.51 -11.89 -0.27
C PHE A 198 9.66 -11.05 -0.82
N SER A 199 10.91 -11.38 -0.48
CA SER A 199 12.10 -10.73 -1.04
C SER A 199 12.19 -10.92 -2.56
N ARG A 200 11.85 -12.12 -3.08
CA ARG A 200 11.80 -12.36 -4.53
C ARG A 200 10.70 -11.55 -5.21
N LEU A 201 9.54 -11.37 -4.57
CA LEU A 201 8.49 -10.48 -5.08
C LEU A 201 8.99 -9.04 -5.15
N LEU A 202 9.62 -8.52 -4.10
CA LEU A 202 10.19 -7.18 -4.11
C LEU A 202 11.24 -6.99 -5.21
N ILE A 203 12.09 -8.00 -5.45
CA ILE A 203 13.07 -7.98 -6.54
C ILE A 203 12.36 -7.94 -7.90
N ASN A 204 11.37 -8.79 -8.14
CA ASN A 204 10.62 -8.77 -9.40
C ASN A 204 9.86 -7.44 -9.60
N MET A 205 9.31 -6.85 -8.55
CA MET A 205 8.69 -5.52 -8.62
C MET A 205 9.74 -4.44 -8.89
N ALA A 206 10.92 -4.51 -8.27
CA ALA A 206 12.02 -3.60 -8.57
C ALA A 206 12.49 -3.72 -10.02
N ILE A 207 12.52 -4.94 -10.59
CA ILE A 207 12.83 -5.17 -12.02
C ILE A 207 11.77 -4.52 -12.91
N ILE A 208 10.48 -4.67 -12.60
CA ILE A 208 9.40 -4.02 -13.36
C ILE A 208 9.58 -2.50 -13.34
N VAL A 209 9.77 -1.92 -12.15
CA VAL A 209 9.97 -0.48 -11.99
C VAL A 209 11.21 -0.04 -12.76
N ALA A 210 12.34 -0.73 -12.60
CA ALA A 210 13.58 -0.41 -13.30
C ALA A 210 13.42 -0.50 -14.83
N MET A 211 12.75 -1.53 -15.35
CA MET A 211 12.47 -1.64 -16.78
C MET A 211 11.62 -0.47 -17.28
N ILE A 212 10.56 -0.12 -16.56
CA ILE A 212 9.72 1.02 -16.95
C ILE A 212 10.55 2.31 -16.90
N THR A 213 11.33 2.54 -15.85
CA THR A 213 12.20 3.71 -15.73
C THR A 213 13.24 3.79 -16.86
N ILE A 214 13.88 2.67 -17.22
CA ILE A 214 14.82 2.62 -18.34
C ILE A 214 14.12 3.00 -19.65
N VAL A 215 12.95 2.42 -19.92
CA VAL A 215 12.16 2.70 -21.13
C VAL A 215 11.72 4.18 -21.18
N LEU A 216 11.42 4.78 -20.03
CA LEU A 216 11.10 6.21 -19.93
C LEU A 216 12.32 7.11 -20.19
N LEU A 217 13.49 6.76 -19.65
CA LEU A 217 14.74 7.50 -19.85
C LEU A 217 15.29 7.35 -21.28
N SER A 218 15.01 6.23 -21.95
CA SER A 218 15.54 5.91 -23.28
C SER A 218 14.65 6.39 -24.44
N ASP A 219 13.87 7.46 -24.27
CA ASP A 219 12.93 7.94 -25.31
C ASP A 219 13.64 8.26 -26.65
N GLY A 220 14.86 8.78 -26.57
CA GLY A 220 15.72 9.00 -27.73
C GLY A 220 16.06 7.72 -28.48
N LEU A 221 16.30 6.60 -27.79
CA LEU A 221 16.59 5.31 -28.42
C LEU A 221 15.33 4.70 -29.05
N ILE A 222 14.18 4.83 -28.39
CA ILE A 222 12.91 4.29 -28.87
C ILE A 222 12.45 5.05 -30.12
N SER A 223 12.61 6.37 -30.14
CA SER A 223 12.33 7.19 -31.34
C SER A 223 13.27 6.87 -32.49
N LEU A 224 14.54 6.60 -32.22
CA LEU A 224 15.51 6.18 -33.24
C LEU A 224 15.11 4.82 -33.83
N LEU A 225 14.73 3.86 -32.99
CA LEU A 225 14.22 2.55 -33.43
C LEU A 225 12.96 2.69 -34.29
N TYR A 226 11.99 3.50 -33.85
CA TYR A 226 10.76 3.78 -34.59
C TYR A 226 11.01 4.42 -35.97
N ASN A 227 11.95 5.36 -36.04
CA ASN A 227 12.26 6.06 -37.28
C ASN A 227 13.12 5.23 -38.25
N THR A 228 13.90 4.28 -37.75
CA THR A 228 14.77 3.41 -38.55
C THR A 228 13.98 2.35 -39.31
N PHE A 229 12.98 1.74 -38.68
CA PHE A 229 12.18 0.70 -39.31
C PHE A 229 10.87 1.27 -39.87
N SER A 230 10.78 1.40 -41.19
CA SER A 230 9.56 1.84 -41.88
C SER A 230 8.35 0.96 -41.57
N SER A 231 8.56 -0.34 -41.31
CA SER A 231 7.53 -1.29 -40.87
C SER A 231 6.89 -0.95 -39.52
N LEU A 232 7.54 -0.14 -38.67
CA LEU A 232 6.98 0.26 -37.36
C LEU A 232 6.06 1.48 -37.44
N LYS A 233 6.08 2.22 -38.56
CA LYS A 233 5.23 3.42 -38.78
C LYS A 233 3.76 3.11 -39.01
N ILE A 234 3.35 1.84 -38.92
CA ILE A 234 1.95 1.40 -38.93
C ILE A 234 1.19 1.99 -37.73
N LEU A 235 1.88 2.19 -36.60
CA LEU A 235 1.30 2.77 -35.39
C LEU A 235 1.88 4.17 -35.15
N PRO A 236 1.07 5.12 -34.64
CA PRO A 236 1.58 6.38 -34.09
C PRO A 236 2.66 6.10 -33.04
N TYR A 237 3.69 6.95 -32.96
CA TYR A 237 4.84 6.78 -32.04
C TYR A 237 4.40 6.51 -30.59
N ASN A 238 3.40 7.25 -30.09
CA ASN A 238 2.88 7.06 -28.75
C ASN A 238 2.30 5.66 -28.54
N ILE A 239 1.59 5.10 -29.53
CA ILE A 239 1.04 3.74 -29.45
C ILE A 239 2.15 2.70 -29.55
N PHE A 240 3.13 2.89 -30.44
CA PHE A 240 4.30 2.02 -30.52
C PHE A 240 5.05 1.95 -29.19
N LYS A 241 5.32 3.10 -28.56
CA LYS A 241 5.99 3.19 -27.26
C LYS A 241 5.22 2.45 -26.15
N ILE A 242 3.89 2.50 -26.18
CA ILE A 242 3.04 1.74 -25.25
C ILE A 242 3.18 0.24 -25.47
N VAL A 243 3.06 -0.21 -26.71
CA VAL A 243 3.21 -1.63 -27.06
C VAL A 243 4.59 -2.15 -26.64
N PHE A 244 5.63 -1.34 -26.85
CA PHE A 244 6.98 -1.65 -26.41
C PHE A 244 7.11 -1.75 -24.88
N MET A 245 6.52 -0.80 -24.13
CA MET A 245 6.47 -0.87 -22.67
C MET A 245 5.73 -2.10 -22.16
N ILE A 246 4.56 -2.40 -22.72
CA ILE A 246 3.77 -3.58 -22.35
C ILE A 246 4.58 -4.84 -22.63
N GLY A 247 5.26 -4.93 -23.78
CA GLY A 247 6.15 -6.04 -24.12
C GLY A 247 7.31 -6.21 -23.13
N ALA A 248 7.97 -5.11 -22.75
CA ALA A 248 9.05 -5.14 -21.76
C ALA A 248 8.58 -5.62 -20.39
N VAL A 249 7.39 -5.20 -19.95
CA VAL A 249 6.83 -5.55 -18.64
C VAL A 249 6.13 -6.92 -18.64
N ALA A 250 5.71 -7.42 -19.80
CA ALA A 250 4.94 -8.66 -19.93
C ALA A 250 5.67 -9.86 -19.32
N TYR A 251 6.97 -10.02 -19.58
CA TYR A 251 7.72 -11.17 -19.06
C TYR A 251 7.85 -11.16 -17.53
N PRO A 252 8.34 -10.07 -16.88
CA PRO A 252 8.34 -9.98 -15.42
C PRO A 252 6.95 -10.17 -14.80
N LEU A 253 5.92 -9.62 -15.44
CA LEU A 253 4.54 -9.73 -15.01
C LEU A 253 4.06 -11.19 -15.03
N LEU A 254 4.28 -11.89 -16.14
CA LEU A 254 3.94 -13.30 -16.30
C LEU A 254 4.72 -14.20 -15.34
N ASN A 255 5.97 -13.87 -15.03
CA ASN A 255 6.77 -14.59 -14.04
C ASN A 255 6.20 -14.42 -12.61
N ILE A 256 5.71 -13.23 -12.25
CA ILE A 256 5.02 -13.03 -10.96
C ILE A 256 3.70 -13.81 -10.93
N LEU A 257 2.93 -13.77 -12.03
CA LEU A 257 1.68 -14.50 -12.20
C LEU A 257 1.86 -16.01 -12.08
N GLY A 258 2.85 -16.58 -12.76
CA GLY A 258 3.15 -18.01 -12.72
C GLY A 258 3.60 -18.46 -11.33
N ARG A 259 4.37 -17.62 -10.62
CA ARG A 259 4.82 -17.91 -9.27
C ARG A 259 3.78 -17.66 -8.19
N ALA A 260 2.73 -16.88 -8.45
CA ALA A 260 1.63 -16.70 -7.49
C ALA A 260 1.00 -18.03 -7.07
N GLY A 261 1.01 -19.04 -7.96
CA GLY A 261 0.64 -20.42 -7.64
C GLY A 261 1.56 -21.02 -6.57
N GLU A 262 2.87 -21.00 -6.79
CA GLU A 262 3.88 -21.48 -5.83
C GLU A 262 3.79 -20.79 -4.46
N ILE A 263 3.45 -19.50 -4.44
CA ILE A 263 3.25 -18.73 -3.21
C ILE A 263 2.03 -19.24 -2.48
N THR A 264 0.95 -19.49 -3.21
CA THR A 264 -0.26 -20.04 -2.62
C THR A 264 0.00 -21.43 -2.08
N ASP A 265 0.69 -22.29 -2.83
CA ASP A 265 1.05 -23.64 -2.40
C ASP A 265 1.98 -23.62 -1.19
N ALA A 266 2.98 -22.73 -1.15
CA ALA A 266 3.91 -22.61 -0.03
C ALA A 266 3.23 -22.07 1.24
N ILE A 267 2.40 -21.03 1.12
CA ILE A 267 1.59 -20.52 2.23
C ILE A 267 0.61 -21.61 2.68
N PHE A 268 0.03 -22.34 1.74
CA PHE A 268 -0.99 -23.33 2.02
C PHE A 268 -0.44 -24.60 2.65
N GLU A 269 0.66 -25.16 2.15
CA GLU A 269 1.36 -26.28 2.79
C GLU A 269 1.78 -25.92 4.22
N GLU A 270 2.19 -24.68 4.44
CA GLU A 270 2.57 -24.19 5.75
C GLU A 270 1.34 -24.09 6.67
N VAL A 271 0.22 -23.55 6.17
CA VAL A 271 -1.06 -23.48 6.89
C VAL A 271 -1.63 -24.88 7.17
N GLN A 272 -1.57 -25.79 6.19
CA GLN A 272 -2.10 -27.15 6.29
C GLN A 272 -1.30 -28.01 7.27
N ARG A 273 0.05 -27.94 7.22
CA ARG A 273 0.92 -28.59 8.22
C ARG A 273 0.62 -28.13 9.65
N ARG A 274 0.06 -26.93 9.82
CA ARG A 274 -0.20 -26.31 11.12
C ARG A 274 -1.61 -26.53 11.65
N ILE A 275 -2.61 -26.79 10.78
CA ILE A 275 -4.02 -26.95 11.18
C ILE A 275 -4.46 -28.42 11.23
N VAL A 276 -3.94 -29.31 10.37
CA VAL A 276 -4.44 -30.69 10.28
C VAL A 276 -3.32 -31.70 10.49
N ARG A 277 -3.47 -32.57 11.51
CA ARG A 277 -2.55 -33.69 11.82
C ARG A 277 -2.60 -34.82 10.76
N TYR A 278 -3.45 -34.70 9.74
CA TYR A 278 -3.64 -35.66 8.64
C TYR A 278 -3.80 -34.96 7.28
N PRO A 279 -3.29 -35.53 6.18
CA PRO A 279 -3.37 -34.92 4.86
C PRO A 279 -4.80 -35.03 4.32
N VAL A 280 -5.59 -33.95 4.38
CA VAL A 280 -6.86 -33.91 3.64
C VAL A 280 -6.58 -33.65 2.16
N ILE A 281 -7.18 -34.50 1.33
CA ILE A 281 -7.04 -34.60 -0.12
C ILE A 281 -7.28 -33.25 -0.82
N THR A 282 -6.35 -32.94 -1.71
CA THR A 282 -6.01 -31.72 -2.46
C THR A 282 -7.09 -31.06 -3.34
N ARG A 283 -8.37 -31.47 -3.29
CA ARG A 283 -9.35 -31.12 -4.34
C ARG A 283 -10.39 -30.05 -3.98
N LYS A 284 -10.34 -29.44 -2.79
CA LYS A 284 -11.39 -28.53 -2.28
C LYS A 284 -10.91 -27.12 -1.92
N MET A 285 -9.81 -26.65 -2.52
CA MET A 285 -9.13 -25.41 -2.10
C MET A 285 -8.81 -24.39 -3.20
N ASP A 286 -9.35 -24.56 -4.41
CA ASP A 286 -9.25 -23.60 -5.54
C ASP A 286 -9.61 -22.16 -5.16
N HIS A 287 -10.47 -21.99 -4.16
CA HIS A 287 -10.90 -20.70 -3.64
C HIS A 287 -9.79 -19.92 -2.94
N LEU A 288 -8.89 -20.59 -2.21
CA LEU A 288 -7.78 -19.92 -1.53
C LEU A 288 -6.69 -19.50 -2.53
N HIS A 289 -6.41 -20.36 -3.52
CA HIS A 289 -5.62 -20.01 -4.71
C HIS A 289 -6.18 -18.78 -5.41
N ARG A 290 -7.50 -18.71 -5.59
CA ARG A 290 -8.15 -17.56 -6.20
C ARG A 290 -7.96 -16.28 -5.38
N VAL A 291 -8.12 -16.33 -4.07
CA VAL A 291 -7.96 -15.19 -3.15
C VAL A 291 -6.53 -14.64 -3.16
N ILE A 292 -5.53 -15.51 -2.99
CA ILE A 292 -4.12 -15.09 -2.98
C ILE A 292 -3.71 -14.57 -4.35
N ARG A 293 -4.06 -15.28 -5.43
CA ARG A 293 -3.78 -14.86 -6.81
C ARG A 293 -4.39 -13.50 -7.12
N ASN A 294 -5.66 -13.28 -6.78
CA ASN A 294 -6.34 -12.01 -7.05
C ASN A 294 -5.76 -10.85 -6.22
N THR A 295 -5.30 -11.12 -4.99
CA THR A 295 -4.64 -10.11 -4.13
C THR A 295 -3.27 -9.72 -4.68
N VAL A 296 -2.47 -10.70 -5.12
CA VAL A 296 -1.19 -10.43 -5.77
C VAL A 296 -1.42 -9.67 -7.08
N LEU A 297 -2.41 -10.08 -7.87
CA LEU A 297 -2.77 -9.41 -9.11
C LEU A 297 -3.22 -7.97 -8.91
N SER A 298 -4.02 -7.67 -7.88
CA SER A 298 -4.49 -6.31 -7.64
C SER A 298 -3.33 -5.37 -7.28
N ILE A 299 -2.38 -5.83 -6.47
CA ILE A 299 -1.16 -5.08 -6.13
C ILE A 299 -0.31 -4.83 -7.38
N VAL A 300 -0.14 -5.86 -8.21
CA VAL A 300 0.66 -5.77 -9.44
C VAL A 300 0.01 -4.83 -10.46
N VAL A 301 -1.29 -4.93 -10.68
CA VAL A 301 -2.06 -4.03 -11.55
C VAL A 301 -1.91 -2.59 -11.07
N LEU A 302 -2.06 -2.34 -9.77
CA LEU A 302 -1.92 -0.99 -9.20
C LEU A 302 -0.51 -0.42 -9.44
N ILE A 303 0.54 -1.23 -9.27
CA ILE A 303 1.90 -0.76 -9.50
C ILE A 303 2.16 -0.52 -10.99
N VAL A 304 1.85 -1.46 -11.86
CA VAL A 304 2.05 -1.29 -13.32
C VAL A 304 1.29 -0.07 -13.83
N THR A 305 0.02 0.08 -13.45
CA THR A 305 -0.81 1.21 -13.87
C THR A 305 -0.28 2.54 -13.33
N SER A 306 0.21 2.59 -12.09
CA SER A 306 0.82 3.79 -11.52
C SER A 306 2.07 4.26 -12.26
N PHE A 307 2.79 3.39 -12.98
CA PHE A 307 3.96 3.75 -13.77
C PHE A 307 3.63 3.99 -15.24
N VAL A 308 2.71 3.21 -15.81
CA VAL A 308 2.32 3.32 -17.22
C VAL A 308 1.44 4.55 -17.45
N ILE A 309 0.44 4.82 -16.61
CA ILE A 309 -0.53 5.89 -16.84
C ILE A 309 0.13 7.29 -16.88
N PRO A 310 1.04 7.67 -15.97
CA PRO A 310 1.71 8.97 -16.06
C PRO A 310 2.52 9.15 -17.35
N SER A 311 3.08 8.07 -17.89
CA SER A 311 3.80 8.13 -19.17
C SER A 311 2.89 8.41 -20.37
N LEU A 312 1.61 8.07 -20.28
CA LEU A 312 0.58 8.38 -21.29
C LEU A 312 0.14 9.84 -21.24
N ALA A 313 0.18 10.45 -20.05
CA ALA A 313 -0.33 11.80 -19.80
C ALA A 313 0.48 12.90 -20.52
N PHE A 314 1.75 12.64 -20.84
CA PHE A 314 2.60 13.60 -21.56
C PHE A 314 2.33 13.69 -23.07
N GLY A 315 1.35 12.93 -23.62
CA GLY A 315 1.16 12.87 -25.08
C GLY A 315 -0.28 12.81 -25.60
N ASN A 316 -1.27 12.26 -24.87
CA ASN A 316 -2.68 12.17 -25.32
C ASN A 316 -3.63 11.94 -24.13
N MET A 317 -4.33 12.99 -23.67
CA MET A 317 -5.29 12.91 -22.55
C MET A 317 -6.46 11.96 -22.80
N ASP A 318 -6.84 11.76 -24.08
CA ASP A 318 -7.97 10.90 -24.47
C ASP A 318 -7.74 9.42 -24.17
N ILE A 319 -6.48 8.99 -24.00
CA ILE A 319 -6.11 7.59 -23.69
C ILE A 319 -5.94 7.38 -22.19
N VAL A 320 -5.54 8.43 -21.46
CA VAL A 320 -5.24 8.38 -20.02
C VAL A 320 -6.49 8.07 -19.21
N LEU A 321 -7.60 8.74 -19.51
CA LEU A 321 -8.84 8.61 -18.75
C LEU A 321 -9.46 7.20 -18.89
N PRO A 322 -9.65 6.64 -20.11
CA PRO A 322 -10.13 5.26 -20.28
C PRO A 322 -9.19 4.23 -19.64
N ALA A 323 -7.87 4.39 -19.78
CA ALA A 323 -6.90 3.47 -19.19
C ALA A 323 -6.95 3.48 -17.65
N SER A 324 -7.10 4.66 -17.05
CA SER A 324 -7.25 4.82 -15.59
C SER A 324 -8.55 4.19 -15.09
N ILE A 325 -9.66 4.40 -15.80
CA ILE A 325 -10.95 3.79 -15.45
C ILE A 325 -10.87 2.27 -15.54
N ALA A 326 -10.31 1.73 -16.63
CA ALA A 326 -10.14 0.28 -16.80
C ALA A 326 -9.28 -0.32 -15.68
N ALA A 327 -8.17 0.34 -15.31
CA ALA A 327 -7.31 -0.08 -14.20
C ALA A 327 -8.07 -0.15 -12.88
N VAL A 328 -8.86 0.88 -12.56
CA VAL A 328 -9.68 0.93 -11.33
C VAL A 328 -10.75 -0.15 -11.36
N VAL A 329 -11.43 -0.37 -12.49
CA VAL A 329 -12.46 -1.41 -12.63
C VAL A 329 -11.86 -2.80 -12.42
N ILE A 330 -10.70 -3.10 -13.02
CA ILE A 330 -9.99 -4.37 -12.83
C ILE A 330 -9.60 -4.54 -11.37
N PHE A 331 -9.04 -3.49 -10.75
CA PHE A 331 -8.67 -3.51 -9.34
C PHE A 331 -9.87 -3.79 -8.42
N VAL A 332 -10.97 -3.07 -8.62
CA VAL A 332 -12.20 -3.23 -7.83
C VAL A 332 -12.80 -4.61 -8.06
N TYR A 333 -12.83 -5.12 -9.30
CA TYR A 333 -13.30 -6.46 -9.60
C TYR A 333 -12.50 -7.53 -8.87
N LEU A 334 -11.16 -7.46 -8.93
CA LEU A 334 -10.29 -8.42 -8.24
C LEU A 334 -10.48 -8.38 -6.72
N LEU A 335 -10.65 -7.18 -6.15
CA LEU A 335 -10.87 -7.00 -4.72
C LEU A 335 -12.25 -7.55 -4.31
N LEU A 336 -13.30 -7.26 -5.07
CA LEU A 336 -14.65 -7.78 -4.83
C LEU A 336 -14.72 -9.30 -4.99
N ASP A 337 -14.10 -9.90 -6.02
CA ASP A 337 -14.04 -11.37 -6.18
C ASP A 337 -13.35 -12.01 -4.98
N THR A 338 -12.26 -11.41 -4.51
CA THR A 338 -11.56 -11.84 -3.29
C THR A 338 -12.49 -11.78 -2.07
N PHE A 339 -13.18 -10.65 -1.88
CA PHE A 339 -14.09 -10.44 -0.75
C PHE A 339 -15.28 -11.42 -0.77
N ILE A 340 -15.90 -11.62 -1.93
CA ILE A 340 -17.06 -12.52 -2.10
C ILE A 340 -16.66 -13.97 -1.81
N VAL A 341 -15.52 -14.42 -2.32
CA VAL A 341 -15.03 -15.79 -2.10
C VAL A 341 -14.72 -16.05 -0.62
N VAL A 342 -14.15 -15.07 0.07
CA VAL A 342 -13.90 -15.15 1.52
C VAL A 342 -15.22 -15.21 2.30
N ASN A 343 -16.16 -14.32 1.99
CA ASN A 343 -17.39 -14.17 2.77
C ASN A 343 -18.35 -15.36 2.60
N ARG A 344 -18.51 -15.90 1.39
CA ARG A 344 -19.33 -17.11 1.14
C ARG A 344 -18.85 -18.33 1.91
N ARG A 345 -17.55 -18.42 2.22
CA ARG A 345 -16.97 -19.53 2.98
C ARG A 345 -17.23 -19.37 4.47
N ILE A 346 -17.15 -18.14 4.98
CA ILE A 346 -17.53 -17.82 6.35
C ILE A 346 -19.01 -18.15 6.56
N GLU A 347 -19.88 -17.74 5.62
CA GLU A 347 -21.31 -18.06 5.63
C GLU A 347 -21.57 -19.57 5.63
N LYS A 348 -20.94 -20.32 4.72
CA LYS A 348 -21.11 -21.78 4.65
C LYS A 348 -20.58 -22.51 5.87
N SER A 349 -19.46 -22.07 6.44
CA SER A 349 -18.89 -22.64 7.66
C SER A 349 -19.75 -22.32 8.89
N LEU A 350 -20.38 -21.15 8.94
CA LEU A 350 -21.32 -20.79 9.99
C LEU A 350 -22.61 -21.61 9.90
N ILE A 351 -23.14 -21.82 8.69
CA ILE A 351 -24.31 -22.69 8.46
C ILE A 351 -23.99 -24.14 8.87
N ASP A 352 -22.84 -24.67 8.48
CA ASP A 352 -22.42 -26.04 8.83
C ASP A 352 -22.20 -26.22 10.35
N ILE A 353 -21.83 -25.16 11.08
CA ILE A 353 -21.71 -25.21 12.56
C ILE A 353 -23.10 -25.12 13.20
N LEU A 354 -23.96 -24.21 12.74
CA LEU A 354 -25.32 -24.02 13.27
C LEU A 354 -26.22 -25.23 13.02
N VAL A 355 -26.13 -25.85 11.84
CA VAL A 355 -26.94 -27.04 11.49
C VAL A 355 -26.43 -28.32 12.17
N LYS A 356 -25.16 -28.35 12.61
CA LYS A 356 -24.58 -29.50 13.30
C LYS A 356 -24.83 -29.51 14.81
N ASP A 357 -25.10 -28.35 15.41
CA ASP A 357 -25.57 -28.25 16.81
C ASP A 357 -27.01 -28.76 16.96
N ASP A 358 -27.87 -28.58 15.95
CA ASP A 358 -29.27 -29.07 15.98
C ASP A 358 -29.41 -30.61 15.83
N GLY A 359 -28.31 -31.32 15.56
CA GLY A 359 -28.31 -32.75 15.25
C GLY A 359 -27.78 -33.68 16.34
N ASN A 360 -27.41 -33.16 17.51
CA ASN A 360 -26.74 -33.96 18.56
C ASN A 360 -27.45 -33.96 19.91
N ASP A 361 -28.68 -33.45 19.97
CA ASP A 361 -29.62 -33.63 21.07
C ASP A 361 -30.84 -34.44 20.59
N THR A 362 -30.66 -35.74 20.31
CA THR A 362 -31.65 -36.80 20.58
C THR A 362 -31.01 -38.18 20.60
#